data_AF-A0A6M0ILV8-F1
#
_entry.id   AF-A0A6M0ILV8-F1
#
_cell.length_a   1.000
_cell.length_b   1.000
_cell.length_c   1.000
_cell.angle_alpha   90.00
_cell.angle_beta   90.00
_cell.angle_gamma   90.00
#
_symmetry.space_group_name_H-M   'P 1'
#
loop_
_entity.id
_entity.type
_entity.pdbx_description
1 polymer ?
#
loop_
_entity_poly.entity_id
_entity_poly.type
_entity_poly.pdbx_seq_one_letter_code
_entity_poly.pdbx_strand_id
1 'polypeptide(L)'
;MKSILTFLLLGAGFGALAQSSSSLSTVINDDDKTMSILIEGDRNGQAIKYNQKFDVRKLSAADKDALKSRVLDSLGVGESALGSEAVTSRDRTPRGTVGGPTPPKPAKNGPMSGSGPSVSTGTSANAGQATVTFQCESCAGKVKLEVASPTEDYAIERDTKVNTDKRFFPYQLTLSPGEYTLKYYQNGVLQTQSKFTAKVGEANTVVIK
;
A
#
# COMPACT_ATOMS: atom_id res chain seq x y z
N MET A 1 42.99 35.34 31.29
CA MET A 1 42.63 34.12 32.03
C MET A 1 41.17 34.21 32.47
N LYS A 2 40.42 33.10 32.34
CA LYS A 2 39.09 32.81 32.94
C LYS A 2 37.83 33.39 32.26
N SER A 3 37.42 32.82 31.11
CA SER A 3 35.99 32.83 30.69
C SER A 3 35.60 31.68 29.74
N ILE A 4 36.29 30.52 29.77
CA ILE A 4 36.13 29.46 28.74
C ILE A 4 35.17 28.32 29.17
N LEU A 5 34.56 28.35 30.36
CA LEU A 5 33.95 27.14 30.94
C LEU A 5 32.42 27.18 31.10
N THR A 6 31.65 27.67 30.13
CA THR A 6 30.17 27.72 30.29
C THR A 6 29.32 27.51 29.03
N PHE A 7 29.82 26.77 28.03
CA PHE A 7 29.00 26.34 26.87
C PHE A 7 29.06 24.82 26.64
N LEU A 8 29.12 24.03 27.72
CA LEU A 8 29.12 22.55 27.65
C LEU A 8 27.77 21.93 28.08
N LEU A 9 26.65 22.66 27.98
CA LEU A 9 25.35 22.16 28.42
C LEU A 9 24.20 22.57 27.49
N LEU A 10 24.33 22.34 26.18
CA LEU A 10 23.17 22.25 25.29
C LEU A 10 22.80 20.77 25.12
N GLY A 11 21.75 20.42 25.85
CA GLY A 11 21.27 19.07 26.10
C GLY A 11 20.92 18.29 24.84
N ALA A 12 21.19 17.00 24.97
CA ALA A 12 20.73 15.92 24.12
C ALA A 12 19.22 16.04 23.83
N GLY A 13 18.87 15.99 22.55
CA GLY A 13 17.49 16.09 22.12
C GLY A 13 17.28 15.76 20.64
N PHE A 14 17.97 14.75 20.10
CA PHE A 14 17.51 14.14 18.84
C PHE A 14 16.79 12.85 19.19
N GLY A 15 15.55 13.01 19.66
CA GLY A 15 14.59 11.91 19.67
C GLY A 15 14.49 11.40 18.24
N ALA A 16 14.86 10.14 18.02
CA ALA A 16 14.60 9.46 16.77
C ALA A 16 13.09 9.48 16.54
N LEU A 17 12.62 10.39 15.70
CA LEU A 17 11.30 10.31 15.10
C LEU A 17 11.34 9.07 14.20
N ALA A 18 11.04 7.91 14.77
CA ALA A 18 10.58 6.76 14.02
C ALA A 18 9.22 7.15 13.44
N GLN A 19 9.26 7.93 12.37
CA GLN A 19 8.09 8.33 11.60
C GLN A 19 7.57 7.05 10.96
N SER A 20 6.66 6.36 11.66
CA SER A 20 6.01 5.13 11.19
C SER A 20 5.04 5.49 10.06
N SER A 21 5.56 5.93 8.94
CA SER A 21 4.81 6.20 7.73
C SER A 21 4.60 4.88 7.00
N SER A 22 3.56 4.14 7.40
CA SER A 22 3.15 2.92 6.69
C SER A 22 2.77 3.23 5.25
N SER A 23 3.69 2.94 4.34
CA SER A 23 3.57 3.20 2.91
C SER A 23 3.17 1.93 2.18
N LEU A 24 1.89 1.56 2.28
CA LEU A 24 1.38 0.38 1.59
C LEU A 24 0.96 0.72 0.15
N SER A 25 1.50 -0.02 -0.81
CA SER A 25 1.13 0.02 -2.22
C SER A 25 0.56 -1.33 -2.62
N THR A 26 -0.70 -1.36 -3.03
CA THR A 26 -1.37 -2.57 -3.52
C THR A 26 -1.73 -2.35 -4.99
N VAL A 27 -1.27 -3.26 -5.85
CA VAL A 27 -1.61 -3.31 -7.27
C VAL A 27 -2.22 -4.68 -7.53
N ILE A 28 -3.46 -4.68 -8.02
CA ILE A 28 -4.19 -5.90 -8.39
C ILE A 28 -4.53 -5.77 -9.86
N ASN A 29 -4.09 -6.74 -10.66
CA ASN A 29 -4.42 -6.87 -12.08
C ASN A 29 -5.14 -8.21 -12.28
N ASP A 30 -6.30 -8.18 -12.94
CA ASP A 30 -7.13 -9.35 -13.25
C ASP A 30 -7.47 -9.31 -14.73
N ASP A 31 -6.95 -10.27 -15.51
CA ASP A 31 -7.18 -10.41 -16.95
C ASP A 31 -8.13 -11.57 -17.30
N ASP A 32 -8.97 -11.98 -16.35
CA ASP A 32 -9.88 -13.14 -16.37
C ASP A 32 -9.21 -14.52 -16.53
N LYS A 33 -7.92 -14.57 -16.85
CA LYS A 33 -7.13 -15.80 -16.91
C LYS A 33 -6.26 -15.93 -15.68
N THR A 34 -5.64 -14.84 -15.28
CA THR A 34 -4.69 -14.72 -14.21
C THR A 34 -4.95 -13.47 -13.39
N MET A 35 -4.82 -13.60 -12.07
CA MET A 35 -4.86 -12.48 -11.14
C MET A 35 -3.47 -12.29 -10.56
N SER A 36 -2.89 -11.10 -10.74
CA SER A 36 -1.60 -10.71 -10.16
C SER A 36 -1.84 -9.76 -9.00
N ILE A 37 -1.37 -10.10 -7.80
CA ILE A 37 -1.44 -9.26 -6.61
C ILE A 37 -0.02 -8.88 -6.18
N LEU A 38 0.29 -7.60 -6.28
CA LEU A 38 1.55 -7.00 -5.84
C LEU A 38 1.27 -6.08 -4.66
N ILE A 39 1.84 -6.39 -3.50
CA ILE A 39 1.74 -5.57 -2.29
C ILE A 39 3.16 -5.29 -1.81
N GLU A 40 3.54 -4.03 -1.83
CA GLU A 40 4.84 -3.57 -1.34
C GLU A 40 4.63 -2.41 -0.36
N GLY A 41 5.31 -2.47 0.79
CA GLY A 41 5.23 -1.40 1.76
C GLY A 41 5.72 -1.78 3.14
N ASP A 42 5.38 -0.94 4.12
CA ASP A 42 5.63 -1.21 5.53
C ASP A 42 4.33 -1.09 6.33
N ARG A 43 4.09 -2.03 7.26
CA ARG A 43 2.98 -1.99 8.21
C ARG A 43 3.48 -2.40 9.58
N ASN A 44 3.25 -1.58 10.60
CA ASN A 44 3.73 -1.81 11.97
C ASN A 44 5.25 -2.03 12.06
N GLY A 45 6.03 -1.34 11.20
CA GLY A 45 7.49 -1.51 11.13
C GLY A 45 7.96 -2.80 10.45
N GLN A 46 7.05 -3.61 9.91
CA GLN A 46 7.38 -4.80 9.12
C GLN A 46 7.26 -4.47 7.63
N ALA A 47 8.34 -4.68 6.89
CA ALA A 47 8.32 -4.59 5.44
C ALA A 47 7.52 -5.77 4.86
N ILE A 48 6.46 -5.45 4.12
CA ILE A 48 5.64 -6.42 3.40
C ILE A 48 6.07 -6.35 1.93
N LYS A 49 6.51 -7.50 1.40
CA LYS A 49 6.75 -7.69 -0.03
C LYS A 49 6.02 -8.95 -0.47
N TYR A 50 5.00 -8.76 -1.28
CA TYR A 50 4.17 -9.83 -1.80
C TYR A 50 3.99 -9.63 -3.29
N ASN A 51 4.30 -10.66 -4.07
CA ASN A 51 4.11 -10.67 -5.51
C ASN A 51 3.69 -12.08 -5.90
N GLN A 52 2.40 -12.29 -6.08
CA GLN A 52 1.87 -13.60 -6.47
C GLN A 52 0.92 -13.49 -7.65
N LYS A 53 0.89 -14.56 -8.44
CA LYS A 53 -0.01 -14.75 -9.57
C LYS A 53 -0.88 -15.99 -9.32
N PHE A 54 -2.17 -15.86 -9.62
CA PHE A 54 -3.16 -16.91 -9.46
C PHE A 54 -3.80 -17.22 -10.80
N ASP A 55 -4.05 -18.49 -11.09
CA ASP A 55 -4.91 -18.90 -12.20
C ASP A 55 -6.37 -18.77 -11.76
N VAL A 56 -7.13 -17.91 -12.45
CA VAL A 56 -8.51 -17.57 -12.06
C VAL A 56 -9.54 -17.96 -13.11
N ARG A 57 -9.14 -18.71 -14.16
CA ARG A 57 -10.02 -19.13 -15.28
C ARG A 57 -11.27 -19.92 -14.85
N LYS A 58 -11.23 -20.54 -13.68
CA LYS A 58 -12.30 -21.37 -13.13
C LYS A 58 -12.96 -20.76 -11.89
N LEU A 59 -12.60 -19.52 -11.56
CA LEU A 59 -13.15 -18.81 -10.41
C LEU A 59 -14.30 -17.91 -10.86
N SER A 60 -15.39 -17.92 -10.10
CA SER A 60 -16.44 -16.92 -10.25
C SER A 60 -15.95 -15.55 -9.79
N ALA A 61 -16.64 -14.47 -10.15
CA ALA A 61 -16.31 -13.14 -9.64
C ALA A 61 -16.28 -13.09 -8.09
N ALA A 62 -17.24 -13.79 -7.44
CA ALA A 62 -17.27 -13.90 -5.98
C ALA A 62 -16.05 -14.64 -5.42
N ASP A 63 -15.58 -15.70 -6.09
CA ASP A 63 -14.37 -16.43 -5.67
C ASP A 63 -13.10 -15.59 -5.88
N LYS A 64 -13.06 -14.82 -6.98
CA LYS A 64 -11.98 -13.86 -7.26
C LYS A 64 -11.89 -12.81 -6.16
N ASP A 65 -13.02 -12.26 -5.72
CA ASP A 65 -13.05 -11.28 -4.63
C ASP A 65 -12.73 -11.89 -3.26
N ALA A 66 -13.23 -13.10 -2.98
CA ALA A 66 -12.86 -13.84 -1.78
C ALA A 66 -11.35 -14.14 -1.72
N LEU A 67 -10.73 -14.46 -2.86
CA LEU A 67 -9.29 -14.67 -2.98
C LEU A 67 -8.52 -13.38 -2.66
N LYS A 68 -8.91 -12.24 -3.26
CA LYS A 68 -8.31 -10.93 -2.96
C LYS A 68 -8.40 -10.62 -1.47
N SER A 69 -9.60 -10.72 -0.89
CA SER A 69 -9.82 -10.45 0.54
C SER A 69 -8.92 -11.33 1.41
N ARG A 70 -8.87 -12.63 1.13
CA ARG A 70 -8.06 -13.58 1.90
C ARG A 70 -6.57 -13.28 1.83
N VAL A 71 -6.07 -12.89 0.66
CA VAL A 71 -4.66 -12.49 0.48
C VAL A 71 -4.36 -11.23 1.28
N LEU A 72 -5.22 -10.23 1.19
CA LEU A 72 -5.07 -8.98 1.94
C LEU A 72 -5.15 -9.21 3.45
N ASP A 73 -6.10 -10.03 3.92
CA ASP A 73 -6.25 -10.38 5.33
C ASP A 73 -5.07 -11.19 5.86
N SER A 74 -4.55 -12.13 5.06
CA SER A 74 -3.37 -12.92 5.44
C SER A 74 -2.11 -12.06 5.59
N LEU A 75 -2.02 -10.97 4.85
CA LEU A 75 -0.96 -9.98 4.98
C LEU A 75 -1.29 -8.92 6.04
N GLY A 76 -2.48 -9.04 6.64
CA GLY A 76 -3.04 -8.09 7.57
C GLY A 76 -3.27 -6.73 6.95
N VAL A 77 -3.33 -6.58 5.62
CA VAL A 77 -3.46 -5.30 4.91
C VAL A 77 -4.88 -4.91 4.54
N GLY A 78 -5.85 -5.83 4.68
CA GLY A 78 -7.26 -5.59 4.36
C GLY A 78 -7.86 -4.40 5.13
N GLU A 79 -8.88 -3.77 4.54
CA GLU A 79 -9.78 -2.89 5.26
C GLU A 79 -10.19 -3.62 6.54
N SER A 80 -9.88 -3.06 7.71
CA SER A 80 -10.58 -3.45 8.92
C SER A 80 -12.03 -3.03 8.75
N ALA A 81 -12.80 -3.88 8.08
CA ALA A 81 -14.23 -3.93 8.22
C ALA A 81 -14.48 -4.08 9.71
N LEU A 82 -15.06 -3.03 10.27
CA LEU A 82 -15.67 -3.02 11.59
C LEU A 82 -16.45 -4.34 11.78
N GLY A 83 -16.08 -5.09 12.81
CA GLY A 83 -16.95 -6.10 13.41
C GLY A 83 -17.29 -7.32 12.56
N SER A 84 -16.34 -8.23 12.34
CA SER A 84 -16.70 -9.64 12.44
C SER A 84 -16.88 -9.95 13.92
N GLU A 85 -18.09 -9.67 14.43
CA GLU A 85 -18.53 -10.22 15.70
C GLU A 85 -18.26 -11.72 15.65
N ALA A 86 -17.39 -12.16 16.54
CA ALA A 86 -17.23 -13.55 16.88
C ALA A 86 -18.62 -14.11 17.17
N VAL A 87 -19.12 -14.95 16.26
CA VAL A 87 -20.20 -15.89 16.58
C VAL A 87 -19.61 -16.86 17.59
N THR A 88 -19.65 -16.45 18.85
CA THR A 88 -19.42 -17.31 20.01
C THR A 88 -20.54 -18.34 20.01
N SER A 89 -20.28 -19.49 19.39
CA SER A 89 -21.08 -20.69 19.65
C SER A 89 -20.81 -21.11 21.10
N ARG A 90 -21.76 -20.76 21.97
CA ARG A 90 -21.85 -21.25 23.34
C ARG A 90 -22.31 -22.71 23.31
N ASP A 91 -21.51 -23.61 23.86
CA ASP A 91 -21.95 -24.65 24.82
C ASP A 91 -20.69 -25.28 25.47
N ARG A 92 -20.37 -24.93 26.75
CA ARG A 92 -20.58 -25.75 27.98
C ARG A 92 -19.97 -27.17 27.87
N THR A 93 -19.06 -27.67 28.73
CA THR A 93 -18.84 -27.51 30.20
C THR A 93 -17.46 -28.13 30.61
N PRO A 94 -17.05 -28.37 31.89
CA PRO A 94 -15.95 -27.65 32.52
C PRO A 94 -14.74 -28.49 33.03
N ARG A 95 -13.68 -27.75 33.41
CA ARG A 95 -12.75 -27.98 34.53
C ARG A 95 -11.79 -29.17 34.49
N GLY A 96 -10.52 -28.84 34.24
CA GLY A 96 -9.36 -29.63 34.64
C GLY A 96 -8.14 -28.73 34.82
N THR A 97 -7.91 -28.28 36.06
CA THR A 97 -6.69 -27.63 36.52
C THR A 97 -5.49 -28.58 36.41
N VAL A 98 -4.29 -28.09 36.04
CA VAL A 98 -2.98 -28.37 36.69
C VAL A 98 -1.81 -27.91 35.81
N GLY A 99 -0.94 -27.06 36.38
CA GLY A 99 0.53 -27.12 36.21
C GLY A 99 1.22 -26.30 35.11
N GLY A 100 1.99 -25.28 35.51
CA GLY A 100 3.07 -24.67 34.68
C GLY A 100 4.29 -25.59 34.50
N PRO A 101 5.49 -25.14 34.05
CA PRO A 101 6.05 -23.79 34.20
C PRO A 101 6.86 -23.17 33.03
N THR A 102 7.07 -21.86 33.15
CA THR A 102 8.23 -21.00 32.73
C THR A 102 8.61 -20.71 31.26
N PRO A 103 9.11 -19.47 31.00
CA PRO A 103 9.37 -18.91 29.66
C PRO A 103 10.84 -18.99 29.22
N PRO A 104 11.15 -18.89 27.90
CA PRO A 104 12.47 -18.50 27.44
C PRO A 104 12.55 -17.00 27.08
N LYS A 105 13.67 -16.43 27.51
CA LYS A 105 14.17 -15.06 27.37
C LYS A 105 14.55 -14.70 25.91
N PRO A 106 14.63 -13.40 25.54
CA PRO A 106 14.83 -12.95 24.16
C PRO A 106 16.31 -12.96 23.73
N ALA A 107 16.56 -13.30 22.46
CA ALA A 107 17.86 -13.18 21.83
C ALA A 107 18.08 -11.77 21.25
N LYS A 108 19.27 -11.25 21.54
CA LYS A 108 19.85 -9.96 21.15
C LYS A 108 20.96 -10.24 20.12
N ASN A 109 21.29 -9.22 19.30
CA ASN A 109 22.45 -9.04 18.40
C ASN A 109 22.07 -9.12 16.91
N GLY A 110 22.43 -8.18 16.03
CA GLY A 110 23.36 -7.04 16.15
C GLY A 110 23.20 -6.06 14.96
N PRO A 111 24.06 -5.04 14.87
CA PRO A 111 23.95 -3.94 13.92
C PRO A 111 24.75 -4.23 12.63
N MET A 112 24.17 -3.99 11.46
CA MET A 112 24.94 -3.79 10.24
C MET A 112 24.59 -2.46 9.59
N SER A 113 25.61 -1.62 9.66
CA SER A 113 25.83 -0.40 8.92
C SER A 113 25.89 -0.69 7.41
N GLY A 114 25.29 0.19 6.60
CA GLY A 114 25.31 0.09 5.15
C GLY A 114 24.59 1.26 4.49
N SER A 115 25.28 2.39 4.41
CA SER A 115 24.87 3.62 3.75
C SER A 115 24.66 3.45 2.23
N GLY A 116 23.62 4.09 1.70
CA GLY A 116 23.51 4.40 0.27
C GLY A 116 22.12 4.95 -0.10
N PRO A 117 21.97 6.23 -0.49
CA PRO A 117 20.75 6.70 -1.13
C PRO A 117 20.74 6.18 -2.57
N SER A 118 20.12 5.03 -2.80
CA SER A 118 19.82 4.59 -4.15
C SER A 118 18.51 5.24 -4.58
N VAL A 119 18.63 6.34 -5.31
CA VAL A 119 17.55 6.88 -6.14
C VAL A 119 17.20 5.80 -7.14
N SER A 120 16.18 5.00 -6.83
CA SER A 120 15.60 4.04 -7.77
C SER A 120 14.76 4.78 -8.80
N THR A 121 15.42 5.53 -9.68
CA THR A 121 14.99 5.71 -11.07
C THR A 121 15.03 4.34 -11.73
N GLY A 122 14.06 3.50 -11.37
CA GLY A 122 13.82 2.22 -12.01
C GLY A 122 13.11 2.47 -13.34
N THR A 123 13.86 2.91 -14.34
CA THR A 123 13.49 2.78 -15.74
C THR A 123 13.49 1.28 -16.08
N SER A 124 12.48 0.55 -15.60
CA SER A 124 12.13 -0.75 -16.16
C SER A 124 11.29 -0.46 -17.38
N ALA A 125 11.97 -0.22 -18.49
CA ALA A 125 11.36 -0.10 -19.81
C ALA A 125 10.80 -1.48 -20.18
N ASN A 126 9.57 -1.76 -19.74
CA ASN A 126 8.71 -2.74 -20.38
C ASN A 126 8.46 -2.22 -21.80
N ALA A 127 9.23 -2.73 -22.76
CA ALA A 127 9.13 -2.37 -24.17
C ALA A 127 7.71 -2.70 -24.66
N GLY A 128 6.82 -1.70 -24.68
CA GLY A 128 5.42 -1.86 -25.05
C GLY A 128 4.41 -1.28 -24.06
N GLN A 129 4.84 -0.75 -22.91
CA GLN A 129 3.95 -0.08 -21.97
C GLN A 129 4.15 1.44 -21.96
N ALA A 130 3.07 2.17 -21.68
CA ALA A 130 3.00 3.60 -21.58
C ALA A 130 3.00 4.01 -20.09
N THR A 131 3.85 4.97 -19.71
CA THR A 131 3.77 5.57 -18.36
C THR A 131 2.76 6.70 -18.38
N VAL A 132 1.77 6.62 -17.48
CA VAL A 132 0.73 7.62 -17.28
C VAL A 132 0.91 8.29 -15.93
N THR A 133 1.04 9.62 -15.95
CA THR A 133 1.16 10.44 -14.75
C THR A 133 -0.19 11.07 -14.43
N PHE A 134 -0.77 10.71 -13.30
CA PHE A 134 -1.93 11.36 -12.73
C PHE A 134 -1.45 12.53 -11.86
N GLN A 135 -2.01 13.71 -12.10
CA GLN A 135 -1.73 14.92 -11.34
C GLN A 135 -3.02 15.46 -10.73
N CYS A 136 -2.93 15.92 -9.49
CA CYS A 136 -3.99 16.69 -8.86
C CYS A 136 -3.37 17.69 -7.89
N GLU A 137 -3.69 18.97 -8.07
CA GLU A 137 -3.11 20.05 -7.28
C GLU A 137 -3.87 20.27 -5.96
N SER A 138 -5.18 20.02 -5.97
CA SER A 138 -6.11 20.31 -4.87
C SER A 138 -6.60 19.07 -4.12
N CYS A 139 -6.23 17.86 -4.55
CA CYS A 139 -6.69 16.62 -3.93
C CYS A 139 -6.12 16.45 -2.52
N ALA A 140 -7.01 16.32 -1.54
CA ALA A 140 -6.69 16.10 -0.12
C ALA A 140 -7.57 15.00 0.49
N GLY A 141 -7.20 14.47 1.66
CA GLY A 141 -7.99 13.44 2.35
C GLY A 141 -7.84 12.04 1.75
N LYS A 142 -8.84 11.18 1.93
CA LYS A 142 -8.80 9.80 1.42
C LYS A 142 -9.05 9.78 -0.08
N VAL A 143 -8.22 9.12 -0.86
CA VAL A 143 -8.30 9.14 -2.33
C VAL A 143 -8.31 7.73 -2.91
N LYS A 144 -9.20 7.50 -3.89
CA LYS A 144 -9.27 6.25 -4.64
C LYS A 144 -9.24 6.57 -6.13
N LEU A 145 -8.36 5.91 -6.88
CA LEU A 145 -8.30 5.96 -8.34
C LEU A 145 -8.70 4.58 -8.88
N GLU A 146 -9.74 4.53 -9.69
CA GLU A 146 -10.09 3.36 -10.49
C GLU A 146 -9.80 3.67 -11.95
N VAL A 147 -8.94 2.88 -12.58
CA VAL A 147 -8.56 2.99 -13.99
C VAL A 147 -9.02 1.72 -14.69
N ALA A 148 -10.10 1.80 -15.45
CA ALA A 148 -10.68 0.69 -16.18
C ALA A 148 -10.36 0.81 -17.67
N SER A 149 -9.98 -0.28 -18.32
CA SER A 149 -9.97 -0.43 -19.77
C SER A 149 -11.08 -1.38 -20.21
N PRO A 150 -11.44 -1.47 -21.51
CA PRO A 150 -12.38 -2.47 -21.98
C PRO A 150 -11.97 -3.93 -21.70
N THR A 151 -10.69 -4.17 -21.38
CA THR A 151 -10.10 -5.51 -21.25
C THR A 151 -9.52 -5.81 -19.87
N GLU A 152 -9.31 -4.81 -19.02
CA GLU A 152 -8.61 -4.92 -17.74
C GLU A 152 -9.11 -3.83 -16.79
N ASP A 153 -9.43 -4.20 -15.54
CA ASP A 153 -9.83 -3.27 -14.49
C ASP A 153 -8.70 -3.09 -13.45
N TYR A 154 -8.16 -1.88 -13.34
CA TYR A 154 -7.17 -1.52 -12.34
C TYR A 154 -7.82 -0.67 -11.25
N ALA A 155 -7.75 -1.12 -10.00
CA ALA A 155 -8.20 -0.33 -8.85
C ALA A 155 -7.01 -0.04 -7.93
N ILE A 156 -6.77 1.24 -7.65
CA ILE A 156 -5.68 1.73 -6.82
C ILE A 156 -6.27 2.62 -5.73
N GLU A 157 -6.21 2.14 -4.51
CA GLU A 157 -6.72 2.86 -3.34
C GLU A 157 -5.57 3.29 -2.43
N ARG A 158 -5.55 4.56 -2.02
CA ARG A 158 -4.60 5.06 -1.02
C ARG A 158 -5.23 6.06 -0.05
N ASP A 159 -5.08 5.77 1.22
CA ASP A 159 -5.40 6.70 2.29
C ASP A 159 -4.24 7.70 2.49
N THR A 160 -4.34 8.90 1.89
CA THR A 160 -3.52 10.03 2.32
C THR A 160 -4.06 10.60 3.62
N LYS A 161 -3.47 10.22 4.75
CA LYS A 161 -3.73 10.92 6.01
C LYS A 161 -3.30 12.38 5.85
N VAL A 162 -4.16 13.30 6.31
CA VAL A 162 -4.03 14.78 6.21
C VAL A 162 -2.73 15.34 6.84
N ASN A 163 -1.91 14.51 7.48
CA ASN A 163 -0.68 14.92 8.19
C ASN A 163 0.60 14.18 7.74
N THR A 164 0.60 13.53 6.58
CA THR A 164 1.84 13.01 5.99
C THR A 164 2.20 13.84 4.76
N ASP A 165 3.38 14.46 4.76
CA ASP A 165 3.92 15.30 3.68
C ASP A 165 4.03 14.60 2.31
N LYS A 166 3.73 13.30 2.25
CA LYS A 166 3.66 12.53 1.00
C LYS A 166 2.30 12.76 0.34
N ARG A 167 2.27 13.74 -0.56
CA ARG A 167 1.17 13.93 -1.52
C ARG A 167 0.99 12.65 -2.33
N PHE A 168 -0.26 12.20 -2.50
CA PHE A 168 -0.59 11.06 -3.37
C PHE A 168 -0.25 11.35 -4.83
N PHE A 169 -0.41 12.60 -5.23
CA PHE A 169 -0.07 13.11 -6.54
C PHE A 169 1.28 13.84 -6.53
N PRO A 170 2.09 13.75 -7.61
CA PRO A 170 1.80 13.01 -8.84
C PRO A 170 1.95 11.49 -8.65
N TYR A 171 1.05 10.73 -9.28
CA TYR A 171 1.07 9.26 -9.27
C TYR A 171 1.38 8.74 -10.67
N GLN A 172 2.30 7.78 -10.79
CA GLN A 172 2.68 7.18 -12.07
C GLN A 172 2.23 5.73 -12.14
N LEU A 173 1.53 5.38 -13.22
CA LEU A 173 1.08 4.02 -13.51
C LEU A 173 1.56 3.61 -14.89
N THR A 174 2.08 2.40 -14.99
CA THR A 174 2.47 1.83 -16.28
C THR A 174 1.29 1.01 -16.83
N LEU A 175 0.77 1.43 -17.98
CA LEU A 175 -0.40 0.84 -18.63
C LEU A 175 -0.04 0.33 -20.03
N SER A 176 -0.78 -0.65 -20.53
CA SER A 176 -0.74 -0.98 -21.95
C SER A 176 -1.28 0.20 -22.78
N PRO A 177 -0.84 0.39 -24.04
CA PRO A 177 -1.44 1.40 -24.89
C PRO A 177 -2.92 1.09 -25.17
N GLY A 178 -3.79 2.08 -25.03
CA GLY A 178 -5.24 1.89 -25.18
C GLY A 178 -6.07 3.03 -24.60
N GLU A 179 -7.40 2.88 -24.68
CA GLU A 179 -8.36 3.79 -24.04
C GLU A 179 -8.71 3.30 -22.63
N TYR A 180 -8.75 4.25 -21.70
CA TYR A 180 -9.02 4.02 -20.29
C TYR A 180 -10.09 4.99 -19.78
N THR A 181 -10.86 4.55 -18.80
CA THR A 181 -11.75 5.35 -17.98
C THR A 181 -11.15 5.49 -16.60
N LEU A 182 -10.85 6.72 -16.21
CA LEU A 182 -10.50 7.08 -14.84
C LEU A 182 -11.77 7.43 -14.07
N LYS A 183 -11.93 6.87 -12.86
CA LYS A 183 -12.83 7.37 -11.82
C LYS A 183 -11.98 7.77 -10.61
N TYR A 184 -12.21 8.97 -10.12
CA TYR A 184 -11.54 9.49 -8.94
C TYR A 184 -12.56 9.71 -7.82
N TYR A 185 -12.29 9.13 -6.66
CA TYR A 185 -13.09 9.29 -5.46
C TYR A 185 -12.29 10.00 -4.37
N GLN A 186 -12.97 10.87 -3.65
CA GLN A 186 -12.45 11.56 -2.49
C GLN A 186 -13.37 11.29 -1.30
N ASN A 187 -12.81 10.76 -0.21
CA ASN A 187 -13.56 10.35 0.97
C ASN A 187 -14.74 9.41 0.64
N GLY A 188 -14.55 8.51 -0.32
CA GLY A 188 -15.58 7.56 -0.78
C GLY A 188 -16.60 8.13 -1.77
N VAL A 189 -16.55 9.42 -2.10
CA VAL A 189 -17.47 10.08 -3.05
C VAL A 189 -16.80 10.27 -4.40
N LEU A 190 -17.44 9.80 -5.48
CA LEU A 190 -16.98 10.01 -6.86
C LEU A 190 -16.95 11.52 -7.17
N GLN A 191 -15.76 12.06 -7.41
CA GLN A 191 -15.56 13.48 -7.73
C GLN A 191 -15.53 13.70 -9.24
N THR A 192 -14.83 12.82 -9.99
CA THR A 192 -14.75 12.93 -11.44
C THR A 192 -14.62 11.58 -12.12
N GLN A 193 -15.12 11.52 -13.36
CA GLN A 193 -14.96 10.40 -14.26
C GLN A 193 -14.56 10.94 -15.64
N SER A 194 -13.39 10.52 -16.13
CA SER A 194 -12.83 11.01 -17.40
C SER A 194 -12.24 9.87 -18.22
N LYS A 195 -12.31 9.98 -19.55
CA LYS A 195 -11.61 9.05 -20.45
C LYS A 195 -10.25 9.62 -20.83
N PHE A 196 -9.25 8.77 -20.97
CA PHE A 196 -7.93 9.14 -21.46
C PHE A 196 -7.32 8.01 -22.29
N THR A 197 -6.35 8.34 -23.15
CA THR A 197 -5.63 7.37 -23.98
C THR A 197 -4.19 7.29 -23.52
N ALA A 198 -3.71 6.07 -23.24
CA ALA A 198 -2.31 5.81 -22.96
C ALA A 198 -1.59 5.46 -24.27
N LYS A 199 -0.51 6.16 -24.59
CA LYS A 199 0.32 5.92 -25.78
C LYS A 199 1.77 5.67 -25.41
N VAL A 200 2.38 4.68 -26.05
CA VAL A 200 3.80 4.34 -25.84
C VAL A 200 4.67 5.46 -26.41
N GLY A 201 5.68 5.88 -25.64
CA GLY A 201 6.65 6.90 -26.06
C GLY A 201 6.15 8.35 -25.98
N GLU A 202 4.89 8.59 -25.62
CA GLU A 202 4.37 9.93 -25.33
C GLU A 202 4.27 10.15 -23.81
N ALA A 203 4.37 11.41 -23.38
CA ALA A 203 4.12 11.80 -22.01
C ALA A 203 2.60 11.84 -21.76
N ASN A 204 2.04 10.76 -21.20
CA ASN A 204 0.62 10.69 -20.87
C ASN A 204 0.40 11.35 -19.50
N THR A 205 -0.20 12.55 -19.48
CA THR A 205 -0.54 13.25 -18.22
C THR A 205 -2.05 13.41 -18.11
N VAL A 206 -2.61 12.96 -16.99
CA VAL A 206 -4.04 13.10 -16.67
C VAL A 206 -4.17 14.03 -15.48
N VAL A 207 -4.79 15.19 -15.70
CA VAL A 207 -5.03 16.19 -14.64
C VAL A 207 -6.43 15.98 -14.07
N ILE A 208 -6.50 15.68 -12.78
CA ILE A 208 -7.73 15.56 -12.00
C ILE A 208 -8.05 16.95 -11.46
N LYS A 209 -9.24 17.45 -11.78
CA LYS A 209 -9.74 18.76 -11.37
C LYS A 209 -10.75 18.63 -10.25
#